data_AF-A0A0L8FL20-F1
#
_entry.id   AF-A0A0L8FL20-F1
#
_cell.length_a   1.000
_cell.length_b   1.000
_cell.length_c   1.000
_cell.angle_alpha   90.00
_cell.angle_beta   90.00
_cell.angle_gamma   90.00
#
_symmetry.space_group_name_H-M   'P 1'
#
loop_
_entity.id
_entity.type
_entity.pdbx_description
1 polymer ?
#
loop_
_entity_poly.entity_id
_entity_poly.type
_entity_poly.pdbx_seq_one_letter_code
_entity_poly.pdbx_strand_id
1 'polypeptide(L)'
;MSILLGVFLLCLLYGIIRLLNFCSPSFSPQLYYDHNSPFVQNIIQSCSLLRQPYIPLLLWGKNGHLQTLVCGVRGRNKDVDNWKERRELKMEDGATLTFDVFQPIREHPHGVKSKYKNKVDKILL
;
A
#
# COMPACT_ATOMS: atom_id res chain seq x y z
N MET A 1 28.36 29.57 17.03
CA MET A 1 27.80 28.28 17.48
C MET A 1 26.47 27.97 16.79
N SER A 2 25.50 28.89 16.80
CA SER A 2 24.19 28.72 16.13
C SER A 2 24.26 28.52 14.61
N ILE A 3 25.09 29.29 13.90
CA ILE A 3 25.23 29.19 12.44
C ILE A 3 25.85 27.84 12.03
N LEU A 4 26.90 27.41 12.74
CA LEU A 4 27.59 26.14 12.46
C LEU A 4 26.65 24.93 12.66
N LEU A 5 25.85 24.96 13.73
CA LEU A 5 24.81 23.97 13.99
C LEU A 5 23.76 23.96 12.87
N GLY A 6 23.33 25.13 12.42
CA GLY A 6 22.38 25.27 11.30
C GLY A 6 22.91 24.67 10.00
N VAL A 7 24.16 24.96 9.65
CA VAL A 7 24.82 24.39 8.46
C VAL A 7 24.93 22.87 8.58
N PHE A 8 25.34 22.35 9.74
CA PHE A 8 25.43 20.91 9.99
C PHE A 8 24.08 20.21 9.79
N LEU A 9 23.00 20.75 10.36
CA LEU A 9 21.65 20.19 10.22
C LEU A 9 21.16 20.21 8.76
N LEU A 10 21.46 21.27 8.01
CA LEU A 10 21.12 21.34 6.58
C LEU A 10 21.90 20.30 5.76
N CYS A 11 23.19 20.11 6.03
CA CYS A 11 23.99 19.08 5.38
C CYS A 11 23.47 17.67 5.70
N LEU A 12 23.11 17.42 6.95
CA LEU A 12 22.53 16.14 7.39
C LEU A 12 21.20 15.88 6.65
N LEU A 13 20.30 16.88 6.62
CA LEU A 13 19.01 16.78 5.94
C LEU A 13 19.20 16.54 4.43
N TYR A 14 20.12 17.25 3.79
CA TYR A 14 20.45 17.05 2.37
C TYR A 14 20.97 15.63 2.11
N GLY A 15 21.86 15.13 2.97
CA GLY A 15 22.38 13.77 2.91
C GLY A 15 21.26 12.72 2.98
N ILE A 16 20.30 12.91 3.90
CA ILE A 16 19.12 12.04 4.02
C ILE A 16 18.25 12.09 2.75
N ILE A 17 18.00 13.28 2.20
CA ILE A 17 17.19 13.45 0.97
C ILE A 17 17.83 12.73 -0.21
N ARG A 18 19.16 12.82 -0.33
CA ARG A 18 19.95 12.13 -1.36
C ARG A 18 19.96 10.62 -1.14
N LEU A 19 20.23 10.16 0.08
CA LEU A 19 20.28 8.74 0.43
C LEU A 19 18.94 8.04 0.15
N LEU A 20 17.83 8.72 0.45
CA LEU A 20 16.48 8.19 0.25
C LEU A 20 15.96 8.38 -1.18
N ASN A 21 16.77 8.96 -2.08
CA ASN A 21 16.48 9.20 -3.49
C ASN A 21 15.15 9.94 -3.74
N PHE A 22 14.78 10.88 -2.87
CA PHE A 22 13.47 11.56 -2.98
C PHE A 22 13.31 12.41 -4.23
N CYS A 23 14.41 12.78 -4.89
CA CYS A 23 14.37 13.61 -6.09
C CYS A 23 14.31 12.80 -7.39
N SER A 24 14.24 11.46 -7.34
CA SER A 24 14.13 10.68 -8.57
C SER A 24 12.82 11.02 -9.31
N PRO A 25 12.90 11.27 -10.64
CA PRO A 25 11.73 11.48 -11.47
C PRO A 25 10.95 10.18 -11.62
N SER A 26 9.62 10.30 -11.76
CA SER A 26 8.75 9.17 -12.04
C SER A 26 8.48 9.11 -13.54
N PHE A 27 8.77 7.98 -14.16
CA PHE A 27 8.56 7.75 -15.59
C PHE A 27 7.28 6.97 -15.84
N SER A 28 6.73 7.12 -17.05
CA SER A 28 5.63 6.26 -17.50
C SER A 28 6.12 4.81 -17.57
N PRO A 29 5.32 3.83 -17.13
CA PRO A 29 5.70 2.42 -17.18
C PRO A 29 5.81 1.93 -18.63
N GLN A 30 6.78 1.06 -18.90
CA GLN A 30 6.83 0.32 -20.15
C GLN A 30 5.88 -0.88 -20.08
N LEU A 31 4.90 -0.90 -20.98
CA LEU A 31 3.89 -1.96 -21.04
C LEU A 31 4.32 -3.04 -22.04
N TYR A 32 4.39 -4.28 -21.58
CA TYR A 32 4.62 -5.47 -22.41
C TYR A 32 3.32 -6.28 -22.47
N TYR A 33 2.73 -6.40 -23.65
CA TYR A 33 1.47 -7.10 -23.85
C TYR A 33 1.31 -7.60 -25.28
N ASP A 34 0.45 -8.58 -25.48
CA ASP A 34 0.09 -9.05 -26.82
C ASP A 34 -0.76 -8.01 -27.55
N HIS A 35 -0.19 -7.42 -28.61
CA HIS A 35 -0.85 -6.42 -29.43
C HIS A 35 -2.02 -6.97 -30.26
N ASN A 36 -2.10 -8.29 -30.44
CA ASN A 36 -3.12 -8.94 -31.25
C ASN A 36 -4.40 -9.29 -30.46
N SER A 37 -4.37 -9.20 -29.13
CA SER A 37 -5.53 -9.53 -28.29
C SER A 37 -6.50 -8.34 -28.19
N PRO A 38 -7.74 -8.45 -28.72
CA PRO A 38 -8.74 -7.38 -28.64
C PRO A 38 -9.14 -7.06 -27.20
N PHE A 39 -9.14 -8.07 -26.33
CA PHE A 39 -9.42 -7.92 -24.91
C PHE A 39 -8.38 -7.04 -24.21
N VAL A 40 -7.09 -7.31 -24.45
CA VAL A 40 -6.00 -6.56 -23.82
C VAL A 40 -5.97 -5.11 -24.34
N GLN A 41 -6.20 -4.92 -25.64
CA GLN A 41 -6.37 -3.60 -26.23
C GLN A 41 -7.50 -2.81 -25.55
N ASN A 42 -8.64 -3.44 -25.33
CA ASN A 42 -9.79 -2.80 -24.66
C ASN A 42 -9.47 -2.38 -23.22
N ILE A 43 -8.75 -3.21 -22.44
CA ILE A 43 -8.32 -2.87 -21.08
C ILE A 43 -7.38 -1.65 -21.08
N ILE A 44 -6.37 -1.66 -21.96
CA ILE A 44 -5.38 -0.58 -22.03
C ILE A 44 -6.03 0.73 -22.51
N GLN A 45 -7.00 0.65 -23.42
CA GLN A 45 -7.77 1.82 -23.86
C GLN A 45 -8.68 2.36 -22.75
N SER A 46 -9.30 1.47 -21.98
CA SER A 46 -10.21 1.85 -20.90
C SER A 46 -9.49 2.41 -19.67
N CYS A 47 -8.25 1.98 -19.40
CA CYS A 47 -7.49 2.36 -18.22
C CYS A 47 -6.31 3.27 -18.58
N SER A 48 -6.55 4.57 -18.66
CA SER A 48 -5.53 5.59 -18.95
C SER A 48 -4.39 5.62 -17.91
N LEU A 49 -4.67 5.18 -16.67
CA LEU A 49 -3.71 5.12 -15.57
C LEU A 49 -2.49 4.24 -15.90
N LEU A 50 -2.66 3.20 -16.73
CA LEU A 50 -1.56 2.31 -17.13
C LEU A 50 -0.49 3.00 -17.98
N ARG A 51 -0.79 4.17 -18.58
CA ARG A 51 0.14 4.92 -19.43
C ARG A 51 0.68 6.18 -18.74
N GLN A 52 0.21 6.48 -17.54
CA GLN A 52 0.58 7.70 -16.82
C GLN A 52 1.76 7.43 -15.88
N PRO A 53 2.67 8.41 -15.69
CA PRO A 53 3.68 8.32 -14.66
C PRO A 53 2.99 8.24 -13.29
N TYR A 54 3.37 7.25 -12.49
CA TYR A 54 2.89 7.15 -11.12
C TYR A 54 3.38 8.35 -10.30
N ILE A 55 2.47 9.04 -9.61
CA ILE A 55 2.79 10.16 -8.73
C ILE A 55 2.68 9.67 -7.28
N PRO A 56 3.80 9.25 -6.66
CA PRO A 56 3.78 8.83 -5.27
C PRO A 56 3.50 10.00 -4.32
N LEU A 57 2.86 9.69 -3.19
CA LEU A 57 2.76 10.58 -2.04
C LEU A 57 4.17 10.83 -1.46
N LEU A 58 4.79 11.96 -1.83
CA LEU A 58 6.10 12.49 -1.38
C LEU A 58 7.07 11.42 -0.83
N LEU A 59 7.34 11.45 0.48
CA LEU A 59 8.39 10.65 1.11
C LEU A 59 7.96 9.19 1.30
N TRP A 60 6.66 8.95 1.49
CA TRP A 60 6.13 7.62 1.79
C TRP A 60 6.06 6.74 0.54
N GLY A 61 5.53 7.27 -0.56
CA GLY A 61 5.34 6.51 -1.79
C GLY A 61 6.59 6.42 -2.66
N LYS A 62 7.60 7.27 -2.45
CA LYS A 62 8.85 7.24 -3.24
C LYS A 62 9.83 6.16 -2.78
N ASN A 63 9.77 5.74 -1.51
CA ASN A 63 10.71 4.79 -0.96
C ASN A 63 10.01 3.57 -0.36
N GLY A 64 9.91 2.51 -1.17
CA GLY A 64 9.29 1.24 -0.77
C GLY A 64 9.98 0.56 0.41
N HIS A 65 11.30 0.78 0.62
CA HIS A 65 12.01 0.24 1.80
C HIS A 65 11.59 0.96 3.08
N LEU A 66 11.49 2.29 3.05
CA LEU A 66 10.99 3.07 4.18
C LEU A 66 9.54 2.69 4.50
N GLN A 67 8.69 2.61 3.46
CA GLN A 67 7.31 2.15 3.62
C GLN A 67 7.25 0.75 4.26
N THR A 68 8.03 -0.20 3.77
CA THR A 68 8.04 -1.59 4.30
C THR A 68 8.56 -1.64 5.72
N LEU A 69 9.61 -0.88 6.05
CA LEU A 69 10.17 -0.80 7.41
C LEU A 69 9.13 -0.24 8.37
N VAL A 70 8.50 0.89 8.04
CA VAL A 70 7.49 1.50 8.90
C VAL A 70 6.26 0.60 9.02
N CYS A 71 5.75 0.03 7.93
CA CYS A 71 4.66 -0.93 7.97
C CYS A 71 5.01 -2.19 8.78
N GLY A 72 6.26 -2.66 8.70
CA GLY A 72 6.74 -3.80 9.48
C GLY A 72 6.86 -3.51 10.97
N VAL A 73 7.28 -2.29 11.34
CA VAL A 73 7.29 -1.83 12.75
C VAL A 73 5.86 -1.64 13.25
N ARG A 74 5.02 -0.94 12.49
CA ARG A 74 3.63 -0.64 12.86
C ARG A 74 2.78 -1.92 12.95
N GLY A 75 2.98 -2.87 12.05
CA GLY A 75 2.27 -4.15 12.02
C GLY A 75 2.58 -5.09 13.18
N ARG A 76 3.66 -4.85 13.94
CA ARG A 76 3.95 -5.57 15.19
C ARG A 76 3.18 -5.00 16.39
N ASN A 77 2.73 -3.76 16.31
CA ASN A 77 1.89 -3.16 17.34
C ASN A 77 0.42 -3.46 16.99
N LYS A 78 -0.15 -4.47 17.66
CA LYS A 78 -1.52 -4.95 17.42
C LYS A 78 -2.59 -3.86 17.61
N ASP A 79 -2.29 -2.82 18.40
CA ASP A 79 -3.26 -1.81 18.84
C ASP A 79 -3.39 -0.59 17.93
N VAL A 80 -2.64 -0.52 16.81
CA VAL A 80 -2.49 0.74 16.06
C VAL A 80 -3.52 0.89 14.93
N ASP A 81 -4.12 -0.21 14.45
CA ASP A 81 -5.01 -0.19 13.28
C ASP A 81 -6.37 -0.83 13.61
N ASN A 82 -7.28 -0.03 14.20
CA ASN A 82 -8.66 -0.41 14.57
C ASN A 82 -9.55 -0.89 13.40
N TRP A 83 -9.08 -0.81 12.16
CA TRP A 83 -9.77 -1.22 10.95
C TRP A 83 -9.32 -2.60 10.44
N LYS A 84 -8.37 -3.24 11.15
CA LYS A 84 -7.77 -4.53 10.83
C LYS A 84 -8.00 -5.51 11.98
N GLU A 85 -8.72 -6.59 11.71
CA GLU A 85 -8.95 -7.68 12.67
C GLU A 85 -8.20 -8.94 12.22
N ARG A 86 -7.27 -9.45 13.03
CA ARG A 86 -6.60 -10.73 12.74
C ARG A 86 -7.47 -11.88 13.24
N ARG A 87 -7.78 -12.82 12.33
CA ARG A 87 -8.53 -14.03 12.63
C ARG A 87 -7.65 -15.26 12.42
N GLU A 88 -7.91 -16.28 13.23
CA GLU A 88 -7.23 -17.57 13.16
C GLU A 88 -8.31 -18.65 13.04
N LEU A 89 -8.17 -19.53 12.05
CA LEU A 89 -9.05 -20.66 11.82
C LEU A 89 -8.24 -21.95 11.92
N LYS A 90 -8.74 -22.91 12.70
CA LYS A 90 -8.20 -24.27 12.73
C LYS A 90 -8.79 -25.05 11.56
N MET A 91 -7.94 -25.56 10.69
CA MET A 91 -8.33 -26.35 9.53
C MET A 91 -8.53 -27.82 9.92
N GLU A 92 -9.25 -28.57 9.09
CA GLU A 92 -9.58 -29.99 9.34
C GLU A 92 -8.33 -30.88 9.43
N ASP A 93 -7.27 -30.51 8.73
CA ASP A 93 -5.96 -31.17 8.75
C ASP A 93 -5.11 -30.83 9.99
N GLY A 94 -5.65 -30.01 10.90
CA GLY A 94 -4.96 -29.55 12.10
C GLY A 94 -4.05 -28.33 11.89
N ALA A 95 -3.93 -27.82 10.66
CA ALA A 95 -3.22 -26.57 10.39
C ALA A 95 -3.97 -25.37 10.96
N THR A 96 -3.26 -24.25 11.14
CA THR A 96 -3.84 -22.97 11.55
C THR A 96 -3.70 -21.95 10.42
N LEU A 97 -4.83 -21.47 9.90
CA LEU A 97 -4.89 -20.41 8.90
C LEU A 97 -5.08 -19.07 9.62
N THR A 98 -4.06 -18.21 9.56
CA THR A 98 -4.13 -16.85 10.09
C THR A 98 -4.30 -15.86 8.96
N PHE A 99 -5.31 -14.99 9.03
CA PHE A 99 -5.58 -13.97 8.02
C PHE A 99 -6.06 -12.66 8.64
N ASP A 100 -5.94 -11.58 7.89
CA ASP A 100 -6.35 -10.24 8.30
C ASP A 100 -7.62 -9.81 7.57
N VAL A 101 -8.64 -9.43 8.34
CA VAL A 101 -9.89 -8.86 7.83
C VAL A 101 -9.81 -7.34 7.93
N PHE A 102 -9.91 -6.67 6.79
CA PHE A 102 -9.93 -5.21 6.71
C PHE A 102 -11.36 -4.71 6.50
N GLN A 103 -11.88 -3.95 7.46
CA GLN A 103 -13.24 -3.40 7.35
C GLN A 103 -13.23 -2.02 6.70
N PRO A 104 -14.20 -1.70 5.83
CA PRO A 104 -14.31 -0.37 5.25
C PRO A 104 -14.60 0.66 6.36
N ILE A 105 -13.79 1.71 6.41
CA ILE A 105 -13.91 2.79 7.39
C ILE A 105 -15.16 3.64 7.13
N ARG A 106 -15.64 3.66 5.88
CA ARG A 106 -16.86 4.35 5.44
C ARG A 106 -17.57 3.53 4.36
N GLU A 107 -18.90 3.65 4.31
CA GLU A 107 -19.68 3.11 3.20
C GLU A 107 -19.33 3.88 1.92
N HIS A 108 -19.05 3.14 0.84
CA HIS A 108 -18.83 3.76 -0.46
C HIS A 108 -20.18 4.29 -1.00
N PRO A 109 -20.25 5.51 -1.59
CA PRO A 109 -21.52 6.12 -2.02
C PRO A 109 -22.33 5.26 -3.01
N HIS A 110 -21.63 4.46 -3.82
CA HIS A 110 -22.22 3.50 -4.76
C HIS A 110 -21.99 2.04 -4.34
N GLY A 111 -21.48 1.81 -3.14
CA GLY A 111 -21.28 0.48 -2.60
C GLY A 111 -22.62 -0.13 -2.23
N VAL A 112 -22.91 -1.32 -2.75
CA VAL A 112 -24.01 -2.14 -2.23
C VAL A 112 -23.70 -2.39 -0.75
N LYS A 113 -24.63 -2.09 0.16
CA LYS A 113 -24.48 -2.45 1.58
C LYS A 113 -24.10 -3.92 1.66
N SER A 114 -22.88 -4.19 2.11
CA SER A 114 -22.37 -5.56 2.16
C SER A 114 -23.21 -6.37 3.15
N LYS A 115 -24.07 -7.25 2.60
CA LYS A 115 -24.80 -8.30 3.35
C LYS A 115 -23.85 -9.23 4.14
N TYR A 116 -22.54 -9.11 3.94
CA TYR A 116 -21.51 -9.93 4.56
C TYR A 116 -20.96 -9.38 5.87
N LYS A 117 -21.45 -8.21 6.34
CA LYS A 117 -21.06 -7.63 7.64
C LYS A 117 -21.26 -8.61 8.83
N ASN A 118 -22.18 -9.58 8.68
CA ASN A 118 -22.48 -10.62 9.68
C ASN A 118 -22.22 -12.07 9.17
N LYS A 119 -21.56 -12.26 8.01
CA LYS A 119 -21.41 -13.60 7.39
C LYS A 119 -20.04 -14.24 7.64
N VAL A 120 -19.02 -13.46 8.02
CA VAL A 120 -17.71 -14.03 8.39
C VAL A 120 -17.84 -14.95 9.61
N ASP A 121 -18.69 -14.58 10.58
CA ASP A 121 -19.00 -15.42 11.75
C ASP A 121 -19.78 -16.71 11.40
N LYS A 122 -20.43 -16.78 10.23
CA LYS A 122 -21.25 -17.92 9.81
C LYS A 122 -20.58 -18.89 8.85
N ILE A 123 -19.39 -18.56 8.32
CA ILE A 123 -18.60 -19.47 7.48
C ILE A 123 -17.65 -20.31 8.36
N LEU A 124 -17.55 -19.98 9.65
CA LEU A 124 -16.65 -20.58 10.64
C LEU A 124 -17.35 -21.54 11.63
N LEU A 125 -18.61 -21.93 11.37
CA LEU A 125 -19.36 -22.97 12.09
C LEU A 125 -19.76 -24.10 11.13
#